data_AF-E4S5A6-F1
#
_entry.id   AF-E4S5A6-F1
#
_cell.length_a   1.000
_cell.length_b   1.000
_cell.length_c   1.000
_cell.angle_alpha   90.00
_cell.angle_beta   90.00
_cell.angle_gamma   90.00
#
_symmetry.space_group_name_H-M   'P 1'
#
loop_
_entity.id
_entity.type
_entity.pdbx_description
1 polymer ?
#
loop_
_entity_poly.entity_id
_entity_poly.type
_entity_poly.pdbx_seq_one_letter_code
_entity_poly.pdbx_strand_id
1 'polypeptide(L)'
;MHYAHFILVDVEELKEKEYKELNLQDLKEKVREYAEKATEDFHNHVFDWRETRTAGNWSNEFPDNVILGNQQSDKIREILNTVRTCQKEEIDSYVSILKEYGWIQEDGTIKVTLGKLKDLAEEKSNYEYYLPFYYFWKLVSYLRREYMCNSFFYDTKTGSGYLSQHIYDKVYNNPERYAFVVFDYHY
;
A
#
# COMPACT_ATOMS: atom_id res chain seq x y z
N MET A 1 1.47 15.55 2.22
CA MET A 1 2.15 14.65 3.19
C MET A 1 2.85 13.55 2.41
N HIS A 2 4.06 13.13 2.81
CA HIS A 2 4.85 12.15 2.05
C HIS A 2 4.74 10.74 2.63
N TYR A 3 4.65 9.74 1.76
CA TYR A 3 4.63 8.31 2.11
C TYR A 3 5.59 7.47 1.25
N ALA A 4 6.29 6.52 1.89
CA ALA A 4 7.03 5.48 1.18
C ALA A 4 6.04 4.41 0.73
N HIS A 5 5.95 4.20 -0.58
CA HIS A 5 5.15 3.13 -1.17
C HIS A 5 6.07 2.02 -1.71
N PHE A 6 5.84 0.81 -1.22
CA PHE A 6 6.55 -0.40 -1.59
C PHE A 6 5.76 -1.18 -2.65
N ILE A 7 6.17 -1.06 -3.91
CA ILE A 7 5.52 -1.71 -5.05
C ILE A 7 6.16 -3.08 -5.28
N LEU A 8 5.40 -4.15 -5.05
CA LEU A 8 5.84 -5.52 -5.25
C LEU A 8 5.72 -5.93 -6.73
N VAL A 9 6.81 -6.46 -7.26
CA VAL A 9 6.93 -6.91 -8.65
C VAL A 9 7.41 -8.36 -8.69
N ASP A 10 6.70 -9.20 -9.45
CA ASP A 10 7.10 -10.58 -9.76
C ASP A 10 8.11 -10.57 -10.93
N VAL A 11 9.40 -10.63 -10.60
CA VAL A 11 10.50 -10.46 -11.56
C VAL A 11 10.58 -11.65 -12.53
N GLU A 12 10.25 -12.86 -12.08
CA GLU A 12 10.18 -14.03 -12.96
C GLU A 12 9.13 -13.85 -14.06
N GLU A 13 7.95 -13.36 -13.71
CA GLU A 13 6.88 -13.12 -14.70
C GLU A 13 7.26 -12.03 -15.70
N LEU A 14 7.99 -11.00 -15.26
CA LEU A 14 8.56 -10.01 -16.17
C LEU A 14 9.53 -10.67 -17.16
N LYS A 15 10.47 -11.48 -16.66
CA LYS A 15 11.48 -12.15 -17.50
C LYS A 15 10.87 -13.06 -18.57
N GLU A 16 9.75 -13.71 -18.28
CA GLU A 16 9.03 -14.56 -19.24
C GLU A 16 8.41 -13.78 -20.40
N LYS A 17 7.99 -12.52 -20.15
CA LYS A 17 7.29 -11.73 -21.15
C LYS A 17 8.22 -11.07 -22.17
N GLU A 18 9.44 -10.65 -21.80
CA GLU A 18 10.30 -9.89 -22.73
C GLU A 18 11.79 -9.75 -22.33
N TYR A 19 12.24 -10.25 -21.17
CA TYR A 19 13.52 -9.80 -20.57
C TYR A 19 14.54 -10.91 -20.28
N LYS A 20 14.65 -11.91 -21.17
CA LYS A 20 15.76 -12.88 -21.09
C LYS A 20 17.07 -12.15 -21.40
N GLU A 21 18.06 -12.31 -20.51
CA GLU A 21 19.44 -11.80 -20.67
C GLU A 21 19.69 -10.29 -20.43
N LEU A 22 18.82 -9.61 -19.66
CA LEU A 22 19.16 -8.24 -19.20
C LEU A 22 20.34 -8.24 -18.22
N ASN A 23 21.20 -7.23 -18.34
CA ASN A 23 22.16 -6.93 -17.28
C ASN A 23 21.41 -6.41 -16.03
N LEU A 24 22.11 -6.34 -14.90
CA LEU A 24 21.50 -5.97 -13.62
C LEU A 24 20.84 -4.57 -13.65
N GLN A 25 21.49 -3.60 -14.30
CA GLN A 25 21.02 -2.22 -14.33
C GLN A 25 19.77 -2.09 -15.19
N ASP A 26 19.76 -2.69 -16.37
CA ASP A 26 18.61 -2.72 -17.26
C ASP A 26 17.43 -3.43 -16.59
N LEU A 27 17.69 -4.50 -15.83
CA LEU A 27 16.65 -5.18 -15.06
C LEU A 27 16.02 -4.27 -14.01
N LYS A 28 16.84 -3.53 -13.24
CA LYS A 28 16.33 -2.56 -12.24
C LYS A 28 15.48 -1.48 -12.89
N GLU A 29 15.94 -0.95 -14.02
CA GLU A 29 15.19 0.06 -14.78
C GLU A 29 13.85 -0.48 -15.27
N LYS A 30 13.82 -1.70 -15.82
CA LYS A 30 12.56 -2.33 -16.27
C LYS A 30 11.59 -2.64 -15.14
N VAL A 31 12.09 -3.12 -14.01
CA VAL A 31 11.26 -3.35 -12.80
C VAL A 31 10.64 -2.03 -12.33
N ARG A 32 11.41 -0.93 -12.35
CA ARG A 32 10.93 0.41 -11.99
C ARG A 32 9.90 0.95 -12.97
N GLU A 33 10.17 0.91 -14.27
CA GLU A 33 9.22 1.33 -15.33
C GLU A 33 7.89 0.57 -15.22
N TYR A 34 7.96 -0.74 -14.95
CA TYR A 34 6.78 -1.56 -14.77
C TYR A 34 5.97 -1.13 -13.53
N ALA A 35 6.63 -0.92 -12.39
CA ALA A 35 5.99 -0.44 -11.16
C ALA A 35 5.37 0.95 -11.34
N GLU A 36 6.05 1.86 -12.04
CA GLU A 36 5.56 3.20 -12.35
C GLU A 36 4.29 3.14 -13.20
N LYS A 37 4.32 2.37 -14.30
CA LYS A 37 3.15 2.18 -15.17
C LYS A 37 2.00 1.50 -14.43
N ALA A 38 2.28 0.47 -13.64
CA ALA A 38 1.28 -0.26 -12.87
C ALA A 38 0.56 0.61 -11.81
N THR A 39 1.12 1.78 -11.50
CA THR A 39 0.55 2.71 -10.53
C THR A 39 0.09 4.04 -11.14
N GLU A 40 0.26 4.26 -12.44
CA GLU A 40 -0.02 5.56 -13.11
C GLU A 40 -1.49 5.97 -13.02
N ASP A 41 -2.41 5.03 -13.23
CA ASP A 41 -3.86 5.26 -13.21
C ASP A 41 -4.41 5.73 -11.84
N PHE A 42 -3.59 5.65 -10.78
CA PHE A 42 -3.97 6.13 -9.45
C PHE A 42 -3.61 7.60 -9.19
N HIS A 43 -3.04 8.31 -10.18
CA HIS A 43 -2.79 9.75 -10.09
C HIS A 43 -4.08 10.54 -9.88
N ASN A 44 -4.06 11.52 -8.98
CA ASN A 44 -5.22 12.29 -8.48
C ASN A 44 -6.28 11.48 -7.71
N HIS A 45 -6.03 10.19 -7.47
CA HIS A 45 -6.90 9.32 -6.65
C HIS A 45 -6.20 8.84 -5.38
N VAL A 46 -4.95 8.41 -5.50
CA VAL A 46 -4.11 7.88 -4.41
C VAL A 46 -2.98 8.82 -4.06
N PHE A 47 -2.52 9.65 -5.00
CA PHE A 47 -1.45 10.63 -4.82
C PHE A 47 -1.66 11.79 -5.80
N ASP A 48 -1.28 13.01 -5.43
CA ASP A 48 -1.26 14.17 -6.33
C ASP A 48 0.09 14.31 -7.06
N TRP A 49 1.14 13.77 -6.46
CA TRP A 49 2.50 13.74 -7.00
C TRP A 49 3.29 12.52 -6.49
N ARG A 50 4.30 12.08 -7.26
CA ARG A 50 5.24 11.04 -6.85
C ARG A 50 6.63 11.20 -7.47
N GLU A 51 7.67 10.78 -6.75
CA GLU A 51 9.02 10.56 -7.28
C GLU A 51 9.21 9.07 -7.59
N THR A 52 9.51 8.79 -8.86
CA THR A 52 9.65 7.42 -9.38
C THR A 52 11.08 7.05 -9.77
N ARG A 53 11.95 8.04 -10.01
CA ARG A 53 13.34 7.81 -10.43
C ARG A 53 14.24 7.47 -9.25
N THR A 54 13.90 7.95 -8.07
CA THR A 54 14.60 7.68 -6.80
C THR A 54 13.59 7.30 -5.72
N ALA A 55 14.05 7.03 -4.49
CA ALA A 55 13.17 6.84 -3.34
C ALA A 55 12.81 8.16 -2.64
N GLY A 56 13.11 9.31 -3.26
CA GLY A 56 12.79 10.65 -2.74
C GLY A 56 13.32 10.85 -1.31
N ASN A 57 12.43 11.21 -0.39
CA ASN A 57 12.72 11.39 1.03
C ASN A 57 13.31 10.15 1.73
N TRP A 58 13.19 8.97 1.12
CA TRP A 58 13.75 7.71 1.63
C TRP A 58 15.04 7.27 0.93
N SER A 59 15.67 8.13 0.11
CA SER A 59 16.90 7.77 -0.63
C SER A 59 18.09 7.39 0.27
N ASN A 60 18.12 7.84 1.52
CA ASN A 60 19.14 7.42 2.48
C ASN A 60 19.01 5.93 2.86
N GLU A 61 17.78 5.41 2.90
CA GLU A 61 17.49 4.02 3.23
C GLU A 61 17.42 3.14 1.97
N PHE A 62 16.94 3.69 0.86
CA PHE A 62 16.75 3.01 -0.42
C PHE A 62 17.43 3.78 -1.57
N PRO A 63 18.78 3.81 -1.63
CA PRO A 63 19.52 4.62 -2.59
C PRO A 63 19.24 4.25 -4.05
N ASP A 64 19.05 2.96 -4.33
CA ASP A 64 18.78 2.46 -5.69
C ASP A 64 17.29 2.43 -6.06
N ASN A 65 16.40 2.74 -5.10
CA ASN A 65 14.94 2.63 -5.14
C ASN A 65 14.33 1.30 -5.66
N VAL A 66 15.16 0.33 -6.03
CA VAL A 66 14.79 -1.01 -6.49
C VAL A 66 15.57 -2.04 -5.67
N ILE A 67 14.84 -2.88 -4.95
CA ILE A 67 15.36 -3.92 -4.07
C ILE A 67 15.04 -5.24 -4.74
N LEU A 68 16.05 -5.84 -5.38
CA LEU A 68 15.94 -7.17 -5.97
C LEU A 68 16.19 -8.23 -4.90
N GLY A 69 15.26 -9.14 -4.68
CA GLY A 69 15.38 -10.12 -3.60
C GLY A 69 16.46 -11.18 -3.84
N ASN A 70 16.92 -11.38 -5.08
CA ASN A 70 18.06 -12.24 -5.37
C ASN A 70 19.41 -11.65 -4.91
N GLN A 71 19.46 -10.33 -4.64
CA GLN A 71 20.62 -9.64 -4.10
C GLN A 71 20.43 -9.25 -2.62
N GLN A 72 19.19 -8.93 -2.23
CA GLN A 72 18.88 -8.28 -0.95
C GLN A 72 17.68 -8.95 -0.26
N SER A 73 17.72 -10.27 -0.11
CA SER A 73 16.62 -11.05 0.48
C SER A 73 16.22 -10.60 1.88
N ASP A 74 17.18 -10.23 2.73
CA ASP A 74 16.90 -9.72 4.08
C ASP A 74 16.19 -8.37 4.06
N LYS A 75 16.54 -7.47 3.12
CA LYS A 75 15.85 -6.19 2.96
C LYS A 75 14.42 -6.37 2.44
N ILE A 76 14.16 -7.36 1.58
CA ILE A 76 12.79 -7.74 1.19
C ILE A 76 11.96 -8.12 2.42
N ARG A 77 12.51 -8.97 3.30
CA ARG A 77 11.82 -9.41 4.53
C ARG A 77 11.58 -8.26 5.51
N GLU A 78 12.55 -7.35 5.63
CA GLU A 78 12.41 -6.13 6.41
C GLU A 78 11.26 -5.27 5.88
N ILE A 79 11.22 -5.00 4.57
CA ILE A 79 10.13 -4.25 3.93
C ILE A 79 8.77 -4.90 4.19
N LEU A 80 8.66 -6.22 4.03
CA LEU A 80 7.42 -6.96 4.31
C LEU A 80 6.94 -6.77 5.76
N ASN A 81 7.87 -6.79 6.72
CA ASN A 81 7.56 -6.56 8.13
C ASN A 81 7.12 -5.11 8.37
N THR A 82 7.82 -4.14 7.80
CA THR A 82 7.48 -2.72 7.89
C THR A 82 6.08 -2.46 7.35
N VAL A 83 5.78 -2.93 6.14
CA VAL A 83 4.44 -2.79 5.53
C VAL A 83 3.36 -3.40 6.44
N ARG A 84 3.59 -4.62 6.94
CA ARG A 84 2.62 -5.28 7.83
C ARG A 84 2.37 -4.47 9.10
N THR A 85 3.42 -3.94 9.72
CA THR A 85 3.32 -3.10 10.91
C THR A 85 2.54 -1.82 10.62
N CYS A 86 2.91 -1.08 9.56
CA CYS A 86 2.22 0.17 9.20
C CYS A 86 0.73 -0.06 8.87
N GLN A 87 0.41 -1.10 8.10
CA GLN A 87 -0.99 -1.44 7.80
C GLN A 87 -1.77 -1.84 9.04
N LYS A 88 -1.15 -2.56 9.98
CA LYS A 88 -1.77 -2.90 11.26
C LYS A 88 -2.05 -1.65 12.10
N GLU A 89 -1.08 -0.75 12.20
CA GLU A 89 -1.22 0.50 12.96
C GLU A 89 -2.33 1.41 12.40
N GLU A 90 -2.43 1.54 11.07
CA GLU A 90 -3.53 2.28 10.43
C GLU A 90 -4.89 1.64 10.72
N ILE A 91 -5.01 0.31 10.57
CA ILE A 91 -6.27 -0.40 10.85
C ILE A 91 -6.66 -0.27 12.33
N ASP A 92 -5.71 -0.46 13.25
CA ASP A 92 -5.95 -0.34 14.69
C ASP A 92 -6.38 1.09 15.05
N SER A 93 -5.76 2.11 14.44
CA SER A 93 -6.15 3.52 14.58
C SER A 93 -7.59 3.77 14.13
N TYR A 94 -7.99 3.25 12.96
CA TYR A 94 -9.36 3.43 12.45
C TYR A 94 -10.38 2.74 13.34
N VAL A 95 -10.08 1.52 13.81
CA VAL A 95 -10.96 0.79 14.72
C VAL A 95 -11.10 1.55 16.04
N SER A 96 -10.01 2.09 16.59
CA SER A 96 -10.04 2.89 17.82
C SER A 96 -10.97 4.09 17.68
N ILE A 97 -10.82 4.86 16.61
CA ILE A 97 -11.66 6.05 16.38
C ILE A 97 -13.12 5.63 16.19
N LEU A 98 -13.39 4.58 15.41
CA LEU A 98 -14.76 4.09 15.22
C LEU A 98 -15.40 3.56 16.51
N LYS A 99 -14.61 3.06 17.47
CA LYS A 99 -15.09 2.72 18.82
C LYS A 99 -15.48 3.96 19.61
N GLU A 100 -14.67 5.03 19.58
CA GLU A 100 -14.96 6.30 20.25
C GLU A 100 -16.29 6.91 19.77
N TYR A 101 -16.59 6.79 18.48
CA TYR A 101 -17.86 7.24 17.90
C TYR A 101 -19.00 6.21 18.03
N GLY A 102 -18.76 5.06 18.65
CA GLY A 102 -19.76 4.01 18.87
C GLY A 102 -20.24 3.32 17.59
N TRP A 103 -19.42 3.32 16.53
CA TRP A 103 -19.66 2.58 15.28
C TRP A 103 -19.17 1.13 15.38
N ILE A 104 -18.13 0.88 16.17
CA ILE A 104 -17.62 -0.46 16.50
C ILE A 104 -17.75 -0.67 18.01
N GLN A 105 -18.20 -1.84 18.42
CA GLN A 105 -18.28 -2.23 19.83
C GLN A 105 -16.94 -2.85 20.30
N GLU A 106 -16.78 -3.04 21.60
CA GLU A 106 -15.53 -3.60 22.15
C GLU A 106 -15.21 -5.00 21.61
N ASP A 107 -16.24 -5.80 21.33
CA ASP A 107 -16.14 -7.14 20.74
C ASP A 107 -15.86 -7.14 19.22
N GLY A 108 -15.72 -5.97 18.60
CA GLY A 108 -15.49 -5.80 17.17
C GLY A 108 -16.76 -5.76 16.31
N THR A 109 -17.95 -5.86 16.92
CA THR A 109 -19.21 -5.79 16.18
C THR A 109 -19.44 -4.39 15.61
N ILE A 110 -19.66 -4.29 14.31
CA ILE A 110 -20.03 -3.03 13.64
C ILE A 110 -21.51 -2.74 13.89
N LYS A 111 -21.81 -1.60 14.52
CA LYS A 111 -23.16 -1.15 14.90
C LYS A 111 -23.48 0.21 14.28
N VAL A 112 -23.62 0.23 12.95
CA VAL A 112 -24.06 1.41 12.21
C VAL A 112 -25.53 1.22 11.83
N THR A 113 -26.41 2.11 12.29
CA THR A 113 -27.83 2.06 11.94
C THR A 113 -28.10 2.91 10.71
N LEU A 114 -29.12 2.52 9.92
CA LEU A 114 -29.60 3.34 8.79
C LEU A 114 -30.06 4.73 9.25
N GLY A 115 -30.57 4.86 10.47
CA GLY A 115 -30.91 6.16 11.08
C GLY A 115 -29.67 7.06 11.21
N LYS A 116 -28.60 6.55 11.86
CA LYS A 116 -27.33 7.29 11.97
C LYS A 116 -26.79 7.72 10.61
N LEU A 117 -26.86 6.86 9.60
CA LEU A 117 -26.39 7.21 8.24
C LEU A 117 -27.25 8.29 7.57
N LYS A 118 -28.57 8.29 7.81
CA LYS A 118 -29.47 9.32 7.27
C LYS A 118 -29.26 10.66 7.96
N ASP A 119 -29.17 10.67 9.28
CA ASP A 119 -28.94 11.89 10.06
C ASP A 119 -27.64 12.59 9.59
N LEU A 120 -26.58 11.81 9.36
CA LEU A 120 -25.31 12.30 8.81
C LEU A 120 -25.41 12.85 7.38
N ALA A 121 -26.23 12.23 6.53
CA ALA A 121 -26.42 12.68 5.15
C ALA A 121 -27.26 13.97 5.06
N GLU A 122 -28.10 14.22 6.06
CA GLU A 122 -28.95 15.42 6.16
C GLU A 122 -28.25 16.59 6.86
N GLU A 123 -27.26 16.33 7.73
CA GLU A 123 -26.44 17.35 8.38
C GLU A 123 -25.36 17.94 7.46
N LYS A 124 -25.59 19.16 6.99
CA LYS A 124 -24.78 19.81 5.96
C LYS A 124 -23.48 20.48 6.43
N SER A 125 -23.16 20.55 7.73
CA SER A 125 -22.20 21.58 8.17
C SER A 125 -21.31 21.33 9.38
N ASN A 126 -21.22 20.12 9.95
CA ASN A 126 -20.25 19.89 11.04
C ASN A 126 -19.24 18.80 10.68
N TYR A 127 -17.96 19.16 10.69
CA TYR A 127 -16.82 18.31 10.35
C TYR A 127 -16.73 17.06 11.23
N GLU A 128 -17.15 17.17 12.50
CA GLU A 128 -17.17 16.07 13.47
C GLU A 128 -18.07 14.89 13.06
N TYR A 129 -19.07 15.14 12.22
CA TYR A 129 -19.99 14.11 11.72
C TYR A 129 -19.44 13.33 10.52
N TYR A 130 -18.55 13.93 9.72
CA TYR A 130 -17.95 13.24 8.57
C TYR A 130 -16.79 12.32 8.97
N LEU A 131 -16.16 12.60 10.11
CA LEU A 131 -14.96 11.91 10.55
C LEU A 131 -15.16 10.38 10.74
N PRO A 132 -16.24 9.90 11.39
CA PRO A 132 -16.49 8.46 11.52
C PRO A 132 -16.74 7.78 10.17
N PHE A 133 -17.44 8.46 9.26
CA PHE A 133 -17.68 7.94 7.91
C PHE A 133 -16.37 7.81 7.12
N TYR A 134 -15.50 8.82 7.22
CA TYR A 134 -14.17 8.80 6.60
C TYR A 134 -13.33 7.61 7.08
N TYR A 135 -13.23 7.39 8.39
CA TYR A 135 -12.48 6.25 8.94
C TYR A 135 -13.14 4.90 8.63
N PHE A 136 -14.46 4.84 8.59
CA PHE A 136 -15.18 3.63 8.18
C PHE A 136 -14.91 3.30 6.72
N TRP A 137 -14.93 4.29 5.82
CA TRP A 137 -14.56 4.12 4.43
C TRP A 137 -13.13 3.60 4.29
N LYS A 138 -12.16 4.21 4.99
CA LYS A 138 -10.76 3.75 4.98
C LYS A 138 -10.60 2.30 5.45
N LEU A 139 -11.29 1.92 6.53
CA LEU A 139 -11.29 0.54 7.03
C LEU A 139 -11.86 -0.43 6.00
N VAL A 140 -13.01 -0.10 5.40
CA VAL A 140 -13.64 -0.92 4.35
C VAL A 140 -12.73 -1.04 3.12
N SER A 141 -12.08 0.03 2.71
CA SER A 141 -11.13 0.02 1.59
C SER A 141 -9.95 -0.92 1.84
N TYR A 142 -9.41 -1.02 3.07
CA TYR A 142 -8.43 -2.06 3.41
C TYR A 142 -8.99 -3.47 3.29
N LEU A 143 -10.21 -3.71 3.75
CA LEU A 143 -10.87 -5.02 3.63
C LEU A 143 -11.12 -5.42 2.17
N ARG A 144 -11.44 -4.43 1.33
CA ARG A 144 -11.55 -4.57 -0.13
C ARG A 144 -10.20 -4.60 -0.83
N ARG A 145 -9.12 -4.37 -0.08
CA ARG A 145 -7.73 -4.38 -0.55
C ARG A 145 -7.45 -3.31 -1.61
N GLU A 146 -8.20 -2.22 -1.56
CA GLU A 146 -8.01 -1.07 -2.44
C GLU A 146 -6.64 -0.44 -2.18
N TYR A 147 -6.04 0.10 -3.24
CA TYR A 147 -4.81 0.86 -3.13
C TYR A 147 -5.14 2.31 -2.77
N MET A 148 -4.60 2.78 -1.65
CA MET A 148 -4.83 4.10 -1.06
C MET A 148 -3.52 4.76 -0.66
N CYS A 149 -3.53 6.06 -0.37
CA CYS A 149 -2.35 6.81 0.07
C CYS A 149 -1.72 6.22 1.34
N ASN A 150 -2.54 5.65 2.22
CA ASN A 150 -2.11 5.02 3.46
C ASN A 150 -1.90 3.51 3.30
N SER A 151 -1.96 2.94 2.09
CA SER A 151 -1.71 1.51 1.90
C SER A 151 -0.25 1.13 2.11
N PHE A 152 0.70 2.04 1.86
CA PHE A 152 2.16 1.82 1.88
C PHE A 152 2.68 0.72 0.94
N PHE A 153 1.80 -0.05 0.30
CA PHE A 153 2.13 -1.25 -0.45
C PHE A 153 1.18 -1.43 -1.62
N TYR A 154 1.70 -2.00 -2.71
CA TYR A 154 0.91 -2.42 -3.85
C TYR A 154 1.48 -3.69 -4.49
N ASP A 155 0.67 -4.73 -4.62
CA ASP A 155 0.99 -5.92 -5.39
C ASP A 155 0.52 -5.75 -6.84
N THR A 156 1.48 -5.55 -7.74
CA THR A 156 1.21 -5.37 -9.18
C THR A 156 0.52 -6.57 -9.84
N LYS A 157 0.67 -7.78 -9.27
CA LYS A 157 0.08 -9.00 -9.84
C LYS A 157 -1.40 -9.15 -9.50
N THR A 158 -1.77 -8.82 -8.27
CA THR A 158 -3.17 -8.96 -7.80
C THR A 158 -3.94 -7.64 -7.82
N GLY A 159 -3.27 -6.51 -8.08
CA GLY A 159 -3.85 -5.18 -7.99
C GLY A 159 -4.24 -4.79 -6.56
N SER A 160 -3.54 -5.33 -5.56
CA SER A 160 -3.93 -5.25 -4.16
C SER A 160 -3.07 -4.27 -3.37
N GLY A 161 -3.70 -3.34 -2.67
CA GLY A 161 -3.06 -2.44 -1.71
C GLY A 161 -2.82 -3.04 -0.32
N TYR A 162 -3.14 -4.33 -0.10
CA TYR A 162 -3.07 -4.98 1.21
C TYR A 162 -2.13 -6.17 1.22
N LEU A 163 -1.18 -6.18 2.17
CA LEU A 163 -0.23 -7.27 2.32
C LEU A 163 -0.88 -8.43 3.10
N SER A 164 -1.61 -9.28 2.39
CA SER A 164 -2.19 -10.48 3.00
C SER A 164 -1.14 -11.51 3.42
N GLN A 165 -1.49 -12.36 4.39
CA GLN A 165 -0.63 -13.45 4.88
C GLN A 165 -0.11 -14.34 3.74
N HIS A 166 -0.97 -14.68 2.77
CA HIS A 166 -0.58 -15.48 1.62
C HIS A 166 0.53 -14.82 0.79
N ILE A 167 0.42 -13.53 0.49
CA ILE A 167 1.44 -12.80 -0.27
C ILE A 167 2.71 -12.65 0.55
N TYR A 168 2.59 -12.33 1.84
CA TYR A 168 3.74 -12.27 2.74
C TYR A 168 4.51 -13.60 2.72
N ASP A 169 3.86 -14.73 2.98
CA ASP A 169 4.55 -16.03 3.06
C ASP A 169 5.18 -16.40 1.72
N LYS A 170 4.49 -16.10 0.61
CA LYS A 170 4.99 -16.36 -0.73
C LYS A 170 6.29 -15.60 -1.02
N VAL A 171 6.32 -14.29 -0.73
CA VAL A 171 7.47 -13.43 -0.97
C VAL A 171 8.58 -13.69 0.04
N TYR A 172 8.24 -13.91 1.31
CA TYR A 172 9.19 -14.16 2.38
C TYR A 172 10.02 -15.43 2.15
N ASN A 173 9.36 -16.49 1.64
CA ASN A 173 9.98 -17.79 1.38
C ASN A 173 10.70 -17.88 0.03
N ASN A 174 10.38 -17.02 -0.94
CA ASN A 174 10.98 -17.02 -2.28
C ASN A 174 11.40 -15.60 -2.71
N PRO A 175 12.19 -14.87 -1.92
CA PRO A 175 12.48 -13.46 -2.17
C PRO A 175 13.18 -13.24 -3.51
N GLU A 176 13.98 -14.20 -3.99
CA GLU A 176 14.72 -14.14 -5.24
C GLU A 176 13.86 -13.96 -6.50
N ARG A 177 12.57 -14.34 -6.42
CA ARG A 177 11.59 -14.15 -7.47
C ARG A 177 11.05 -12.71 -7.54
N TYR A 178 11.18 -11.95 -6.46
CA TYR A 178 10.50 -10.69 -6.27
C TYR A 178 11.45 -9.50 -6.23
N ALA A 179 10.88 -8.34 -6.51
CA ALA A 179 11.50 -7.06 -6.25
C ALA A 179 10.50 -6.11 -5.58
N PHE A 180 11.02 -5.22 -4.75
CA PHE A 180 10.29 -4.03 -4.32
C PHE A 180 10.84 -2.81 -5.03
N VAL A 181 9.95 -1.95 -5.51
CA VAL A 181 10.28 -0.59 -5.95
C VAL A 181 9.72 0.38 -4.92
N VAL A 182 10.56 1.31 -4.48
CA VAL A 182 10.19 2.32 -3.48
C VAL A 182 9.98 3.64 -4.18
N PHE A 183 8.76 4.17 -4.04
CA PHE A 183 8.41 5.50 -4.51
C PHE A 183 8.06 6.41 -3.34
N ASP A 184 8.42 7.68 -3.48
CA ASP A 184 7.99 8.75 -2.58
C ASP A 184 6.72 9.36 -3.13
N TYR A 185 5.60 9.12 -2.44
CA TYR A 185 4.29 9.63 -2.83
C TYR A 185 3.89 10.82 -1.97
N HIS A 186 3.33 11.84 -2.61
CA HIS A 186 2.68 12.95 -1.94
C HIS A 186 1.15 12.86 -2.07
N TYR A 187 0.47 13.20 -0.98
CA TYR A 187 -0.99 13.36 -0.90
C TYR A 187 -1.36 14.72 -0.32
#